data_AF-A0A8H2K6Y0-F1
#
_entry.id   AF-A0A8H2K6Y0-F1
#
_cell.length_a   1.000
_cell.length_b   1.000
_cell.length_c   1.000
_cell.angle_alpha   90.00
_cell.angle_beta   90.00
_cell.angle_gamma   90.00
#
_symmetry.space_group_name_H-M   'P 1'
#
loop_
_entity.id
_entity.type
_entity.pdbx_description
1 polymer ?
#
loop_
_entity_poly.entity_id
_entity_poly.type
_entity_poly.pdbx_seq_one_letter_code
_entity_poly.pdbx_strand_id
1 'polypeptide(L)'
;MPRLRTTQTPLTAVGAIPAELMDREARVWQSVALTKKWLKSHGLPVGDRVKFGPFNRWKCAADAWALEAGIVLHSGPHELERLDLPRMRELGLPGGGSGGAMLERLEYARTQID
;
A
#
# COMPACT_ATOMS: atom_id res chain seq x y z
N MET A 1 -38.08 -2.67 -5.30
CA MET A 1 -37.02 -3.35 -4.50
C MET A 1 -35.82 -2.42 -4.40
N PRO A 2 -35.56 -1.79 -3.25
CA PRO A 2 -34.40 -0.93 -3.10
C PRO A 2 -33.15 -1.80 -2.99
N ARG A 3 -32.21 -1.64 -3.93
CA ARG A 3 -30.88 -2.26 -3.88
C ARG A 3 -30.18 -1.72 -2.63
N LEU A 4 -29.82 -2.62 -1.71
CA LEU A 4 -28.93 -2.32 -0.60
C LEU A 4 -27.64 -1.74 -1.19
N ARG A 5 -27.50 -0.42 -1.11
CA ARG A 5 -26.20 0.23 -1.21
C ARG A 5 -25.39 -0.35 -0.08
N THR A 6 -24.47 -1.25 -0.41
CA THR A 6 -23.39 -1.64 0.49
C THR A 6 -22.71 -0.33 0.87
N THR A 7 -23.06 0.19 2.05
CA THR A 7 -22.29 1.21 2.73
C THR A 7 -20.92 0.59 2.90
N GLN A 8 -20.03 0.93 1.97
CA GLN A 8 -18.60 0.76 2.08
C GLN A 8 -18.25 1.48 3.37
N THR A 9 -18.19 0.72 4.46
CA THR A 9 -17.77 1.22 5.75
C THR A 9 -16.41 1.85 5.49
N PRO A 10 -16.24 3.17 5.62
CA PRO A 10 -14.89 3.71 5.64
C PRO A 10 -14.20 2.95 6.78
N LEU A 11 -13.03 2.37 6.53
CA LEU A 11 -12.13 1.91 7.58
C LEU A 11 -11.68 3.17 8.35
N THR A 12 -12.59 3.74 9.12
CA THR A 12 -12.34 4.77 10.11
C THR A 12 -11.44 4.15 11.17
N ALA A 13 -10.44 4.94 11.55
CA ALA A 13 -9.24 4.58 12.29
C ALA A 13 -8.15 4.01 11.40
N VAL A 14 -6.91 4.42 11.66
CA VAL A 14 -5.69 3.67 11.33
C VAL A 14 -5.83 2.32 12.01
N GLY A 15 -6.65 1.45 11.43
CA GLY A 15 -6.97 0.12 11.90
C GLY A 15 -5.69 -0.68 11.84
N ALA A 16 -5.51 -1.56 12.83
CA ALA A 16 -4.35 -2.43 12.94
C ALA A 16 -3.91 -2.93 11.54
N ILE A 17 -2.65 -2.68 11.22
CA ILE A 17 -2.07 -3.11 9.94
C ILE A 17 -2.35 -4.60 9.80
N PRO A 18 -2.99 -5.05 8.71
CA PRO A 18 -3.23 -6.47 8.49
C PRO A 18 -1.93 -7.26 8.63
N ALA A 19 -1.97 -8.35 9.40
CA ALA A 19 -0.77 -9.12 9.74
C ALA A 19 -0.04 -9.63 8.48
N GLU A 20 -0.78 -9.94 7.42
CA GLU A 20 -0.21 -10.36 6.14
C GLU A 20 0.60 -9.27 5.44
N LEU A 21 0.32 -7.98 5.69
CA LEU A 21 1.16 -6.90 5.17
C LEU A 21 2.48 -6.78 5.92
N MET A 22 2.54 -7.25 7.17
CA MET A 22 3.77 -7.34 7.96
C MET A 22 4.61 -8.57 7.58
N ASP A 23 3.99 -9.59 6.97
CA ASP A 23 4.64 -10.80 6.49
C ASP A 23 4.69 -10.83 4.95
N ARG A 24 5.86 -10.51 4.38
CA ARG A 24 6.08 -10.53 2.93
C ARG A 24 6.01 -11.92 2.31
N GLU A 25 6.15 -12.97 3.11
CA GLU A 25 6.13 -14.36 2.66
C GLU A 25 4.75 -15.01 2.86
N ALA A 26 3.79 -14.24 3.39
CA ALA A 26 2.45 -14.73 3.65
C ALA A 26 1.84 -15.43 2.43
N ARG A 27 1.19 -16.56 2.69
CA ARG A 27 0.61 -17.43 1.64
C ARG A 27 -0.32 -16.69 0.68
N VAL A 28 -0.97 -15.62 1.15
CA VAL A 28 -1.87 -14.79 0.34
C VAL A 28 -1.18 -14.12 -0.85
N TRP A 29 0.14 -13.95 -0.82
CA TRP A 29 0.94 -13.33 -1.89
C TRP A 29 1.41 -14.33 -2.94
N GLN A 30 1.32 -15.64 -2.66
CA GLN A 30 1.85 -16.68 -3.55
C GLN A 30 1.01 -16.88 -4.82
N SER A 31 -0.28 -16.54 -4.80
CA SER A 31 -1.14 -16.63 -5.99
C SER A 31 -2.02 -15.39 -6.20
N VAL A 32 -2.29 -15.08 -7.46
CA VAL A 32 -3.21 -14.00 -7.88
C VAL A 32 -4.59 -14.19 -7.24
N ALA A 33 -5.09 -15.43 -7.22
CA ALA A 33 -6.42 -15.74 -6.69
C ALA A 33 -6.51 -15.46 -5.18
N LEU A 34 -5.49 -15.87 -4.40
CA LEU A 34 -5.43 -15.63 -2.97
C LEU A 34 -5.30 -14.14 -2.65
N THR A 35 -4.43 -13.42 -3.37
CA THR A 35 -4.28 -11.96 -3.20
C THR A 35 -5.58 -11.23 -3.52
N LYS A 36 -6.27 -11.59 -4.62
CA LYS A 36 -7.57 -10.99 -4.96
C LYS A 36 -8.63 -11.25 -3.89
N LYS A 37 -8.66 -12.47 -3.33
CA LYS A 37 -9.58 -12.82 -2.25
C LYS A 37 -9.29 -11.98 -1.00
N TRP A 38 -8.02 -11.83 -0.65
CA TRP A 38 -7.57 -11.02 0.48
C TRP A 38 -7.91 -9.54 0.29
N LEU A 39 -7.59 -8.94 -0.86
CA LEU A 39 -7.95 -7.54 -1.15
C LEU A 39 -9.46 -7.31 -1.01
N LYS A 40 -10.26 -8.23 -1.56
CA LYS A 40 -11.72 -8.17 -1.45
C LYS A 40 -12.22 -8.32 -0.01
N SER A 41 -11.63 -9.18 0.81
CA SER A 41 -12.04 -9.33 2.21
C SER A 41 -11.70 -8.10 3.06
N HIS A 42 -10.68 -7.33 2.66
CA HIS A 42 -10.31 -6.07 3.29
C HIS A 42 -10.95 -4.84 2.64
N GLY A 43 -11.84 -5.01 1.65
CA GLY A 43 -12.49 -3.90 0.95
C GLY A 43 -11.55 -3.06 0.08
N LEU A 44 -10.35 -3.58 -0.24
CA LEU A 44 -9.32 -2.86 -0.97
C LEU A 44 -9.49 -3.03 -2.48
N PRO A 45 -9.14 -2.00 -3.29
CA PRO A 45 -9.21 -2.09 -4.74
C PRO A 45 -8.24 -3.15 -5.29
N VAL A 46 -8.70 -3.93 -6.26
CA VAL A 46 -7.86 -4.89 -6.96
C VAL A 46 -7.14 -4.20 -8.11
N GLY A 47 -5.86 -3.88 -7.91
CA GLY A 47 -5.02 -3.29 -8.96
C GLY A 47 -4.55 -4.31 -10.00
N ASP A 48 -4.22 -3.82 -11.20
CA ASP A 48 -3.68 -4.64 -12.30
C ASP A 48 -2.34 -5.29 -11.96
N ARG A 49 -1.59 -4.73 -11.00
CA ARG A 49 -0.27 -5.21 -10.59
C ARG A 49 -0.32 -6.51 -9.80
N VAL A 50 -1.50 -6.97 -9.39
CA VAL A 50 -1.71 -8.26 -8.71
C VAL A 50 -1.33 -9.45 -9.62
N LYS A 51 -1.30 -9.28 -10.95
CA LYS A 51 -0.90 -10.34 -11.90
C LYS A 51 0.60 -10.65 -11.91
N PHE A 52 1.43 -9.77 -11.36
CA PHE A 52 2.88 -9.98 -11.30
C PHE A 52 3.28 -10.94 -10.16
N GLY A 53 4.59 -11.16 -9.97
CA GLY A 53 5.12 -12.04 -8.93
C GLY A 53 4.76 -11.63 -7.49
N PRO A 54 5.01 -12.49 -6.48
CA PRO A 54 4.54 -12.31 -5.10
C PRO A 54 4.90 -10.96 -4.47
N PHE A 55 6.12 -10.47 -4.70
CA PHE A 55 6.57 -9.16 -4.21
C PHE A 55 5.68 -8.01 -4.71
N ASN A 56 5.30 -8.03 -5.99
CA ASN A 56 4.43 -7.00 -6.57
C ASN A 56 2.99 -7.10 -6.04
N ARG A 57 2.53 -8.30 -5.68
CA ARG A 57 1.22 -8.51 -5.07
C ARG A 57 1.15 -7.91 -3.67
N TRP A 58 2.14 -8.25 -2.83
CA TRP A 58 2.29 -7.66 -1.50
C TRP A 58 2.39 -6.13 -1.60
N LYS A 59 3.24 -5.61 -2.50
CA LYS A 59 3.38 -4.17 -2.72
C LYS A 59 2.06 -3.51 -3.14
N CYS A 60 1.36 -4.09 -4.10
CA CYS A 60 0.07 -3.56 -4.56
C CYS A 60 -0.97 -3.53 -3.43
N ALA A 61 -0.94 -4.54 -2.56
CA ALA A 61 -1.82 -4.62 -1.39
C ALA A 61 -1.46 -3.58 -0.32
N ALA A 62 -0.16 -3.39 -0.05
CA ALA A 62 0.33 -2.36 0.88
C ALA A 62 0.00 -0.94 0.38
N ASP A 63 0.23 -0.67 -0.90
CA ASP A 63 -0.12 0.61 -1.54
C ASP A 63 -1.64 0.87 -1.45
N ALA A 64 -2.47 -0.14 -1.77
CA ALA A 64 -3.92 -0.01 -1.69
C ALA A 64 -4.43 0.22 -0.27
N TRP A 65 -3.86 -0.48 0.72
CA TRP A 65 -4.18 -0.27 2.13
C TRP A 65 -3.78 1.14 2.59
N ALA A 66 -2.59 1.62 2.21
CA ALA A 66 -2.11 2.94 2.62
C ALA A 66 -2.98 4.07 2.05
N LEU A 67 -3.45 3.94 0.81
CA LEU A 67 -4.40 4.88 0.20
C LEU A 67 -5.72 4.91 0.98
N GLU A 68 -6.33 3.75 1.26
CA GLU A 68 -7.59 3.67 2.00
C GLU A 68 -7.44 4.11 3.47
N ALA A 69 -6.26 3.93 4.06
CA ALA A 69 -5.93 4.40 5.41
C ALA A 69 -5.60 5.91 5.48
N GLY A 70 -5.62 6.63 4.35
CA GLY A 70 -5.30 8.06 4.28
C GLY A 70 -3.82 8.37 4.55
N ILE A 71 -2.92 7.40 4.34
CA ILE A 71 -1.47 7.56 4.49
C ILE A 71 -0.92 8.13 3.18
N VAL A 72 -1.32 9.38 2.91
CA VAL A 72 -0.98 10.12 1.69
C VAL A 72 -0.48 11.52 2.02
N LEU A 73 0.42 12.01 1.18
CA LEU A 73 0.84 13.40 1.10
C LEU A 73 0.13 14.04 -0.09
N HIS A 74 -0.48 15.20 0.15
CA HIS A 74 -0.97 16.06 -0.93
C HIS A 74 0.18 16.99 -1.33
N SER A 75 0.53 17.01 -2.62
CA SER A 75 1.62 17.87 -3.09
C SER A 75 1.20 18.68 -4.32
N GLY A 76 1.50 19.98 -4.26
CA GLY A 76 1.38 20.92 -5.37
C GLY A 76 -0.04 21.48 -5.59
N PRO A 77 -0.15 22.46 -6.52
CA PRO A 77 -1.40 23.18 -6.81
C PRO A 77 -2.48 22.33 -7.51
N HIS A 78 -2.19 21.07 -7.81
CA HIS A 78 -3.08 20.12 -8.49
C HIS A 78 -3.52 18.95 -7.59
N GLU A 79 -3.28 19.03 -6.27
CA GLU A 79 -3.70 18.03 -5.28
C GLU A 79 -3.33 16.58 -5.67
N LEU A 80 -2.11 16.39 -6.20
CA LEU A 80 -1.65 15.04 -6.51
C LEU A 80 -1.43 14.28 -5.20
N GLU A 81 -2.24 13.25 -4.97
CA GLU A 81 -2.08 12.30 -3.88
C GLU A 81 -0.87 11.40 -4.14
N ARG A 82 0.07 11.39 -3.21
CA ARG A 82 1.22 10.48 -3.19
C ARG A 82 1.21 9.72 -1.88
N LEU A 83 1.71 8.49 -1.86
CA LEU A 83 1.85 7.74 -0.61
C LEU A 83 2.86 8.41 0.33
N ASP A 84 2.52 8.51 1.60
CA ASP A 84 3.42 8.97 2.66
C ASP A 84 4.36 7.82 3.08
N LEU A 85 5.40 7.58 2.28
CA LEU A 85 6.36 6.50 2.50
C LEU A 85 7.07 6.57 3.87
N PRO A 86 7.49 7.76 4.37
CA PRO A 86 8.01 7.89 5.74
C PRO A 86 7.03 7.37 6.79
N ARG A 87 5.75 7.80 6.72
CA ARG A 87 4.73 7.35 7.67
C ARG A 87 4.43 5.85 7.56
N MET A 88 4.44 5.28 6.35
CA MET A 88 4.34 3.82 6.19
C MET A 88 5.48 3.09 6.91
N ARG A 89 6.71 3.61 6.82
CA ARG A 89 7.88 3.03 7.49
C ARG A 89 7.80 3.11 9.00
N GLU A 90 7.35 4.24 9.56
CA GLU A 90 7.11 4.39 11.00
C GLU A 90 6.11 3.36 11.52
N LEU A 91 5.12 3.01 10.69
CA LEU A 91 4.15 1.95 10.96
C LEU A 91 4.71 0.53 10.76
N GLY A 92 5.97 0.38 10.35
CA GLY A 92 6.61 -0.90 10.11
C GLY A 92 6.26 -1.54 8.77
N LEU A 93 5.55 -0.82 7.88
CA LEU A 93 5.34 -1.23 6.50
C LEU A 93 6.54 -0.78 5.67
N PRO A 94 7.38 -1.69 5.18
CA PRO A 94 8.50 -1.29 4.35
C PRO A 94 7.95 -0.66 3.07
N GLY A 95 8.19 0.63 2.86
CA GLY A 95 7.69 1.36 1.69
C GLY A 95 8.04 0.61 0.40
N GLY A 96 7.03 0.20 -0.35
CA GLY A 96 7.21 -0.68 -1.52
C GLY A 96 7.89 0.00 -2.71
N GLY A 97 8.13 1.31 -2.67
CA GLY A 97 8.71 2.08 -3.77
C GLY A 97 10.19 1.80 -3.97
N SER A 98 10.54 1.24 -5.13
CA SER A 98 11.86 1.43 -5.75
C SER A 98 12.23 2.92 -5.88
N GLY A 99 11.23 3.83 -5.89
CA GLY A 99 11.44 5.28 -5.80
C GLY A 99 11.86 5.78 -4.41
N GLY A 100 11.41 5.14 -3.32
CA GLY A 100 11.86 5.47 -1.96
C GLY A 100 13.28 4.99 -1.70
N ALA A 101 13.61 3.76 -2.12
CA ALA A 101 14.98 3.26 -2.07
C ALA A 101 15.95 4.01 -3.02
N MET A 102 15.44 4.53 -4.15
CA MET A 102 16.20 5.40 -5.06
C MET A 102 16.37 6.80 -4.47
N LEU A 103 15.35 7.39 -3.84
CA LEU A 103 15.45 8.66 -3.13
C LEU A 103 16.39 8.56 -1.94
N GLU A 104 16.33 7.49 -1.15
CA GLU A 104 17.31 7.22 -0.07
C GLU A 104 18.72 7.03 -0.61
N ARG A 105 18.90 6.33 -1.74
CA ARG A 105 20.20 6.24 -2.40
C ARG A 105 20.69 7.59 -2.92
N LEU A 106 19.79 8.44 -3.41
CA LEU A 106 20.12 9.78 -3.90
C LEU A 106 20.44 10.74 -2.74
N GLU A 107 19.69 10.68 -1.64
CA GLU A 107 19.95 11.45 -0.42
C GLU A 107 21.24 11.00 0.27
N TYR A 108 21.49 9.69 0.35
CA TYR A 108 22.74 9.12 0.86
C TYR A 108 23.94 9.45 -0.06
N ALA A 109 23.76 9.39 -1.38
CA ALA A 109 24.82 9.81 -2.32
C ALA A 109 25.11 11.32 -2.23
N ARG A 110 24.10 12.13 -1.89
CA ARG A 110 24.25 13.58 -1.72
C ARG A 110 25.04 13.95 -0.44
N THR A 111 24.96 13.16 0.62
CA THR A 111 25.75 13.36 1.85
C THR A 111 27.17 12.78 1.79
N GLN A 112 27.55 12.09 0.70
CA GLN A 112 28.90 11.54 0.49
C GLN A 112 29.77 12.43 -0.43
N ILE A 113 29.23 13.55 -0.92
CA ILE A 113 29.89 14.49 -1.85
C ILE A 113 30.30 15.81 -1.14
N ASP A 114 29.88 16.01 0.11
CA ASP A 114 30.45 17.00 1.06
C ASP A 114 31.54 16.34 1.93
#